data_AF-A0AAT9HC82-F1
#
_entry.id   AF-A0AAT9HC82-F1
#
_cell.length_a   1.000
_cell.length_b   1.000
_cell.length_c   1.000
_cell.angle_alpha   90.00
_cell.angle_beta   90.00
_cell.angle_gamma   90.00
#
_symmetry.space_group_name_H-M   'P 1'
#
loop_
_entity.id
_entity.type
_entity.pdbx_description
1 polymer ?
#
loop_
_entity_poly.entity_id
_entity_poly.type
_entity_poly.pdbx_seq_one_letter_code
_entity_poly.pdbx_strand_id
1 'polypeptide(L)'
;MLPEEGPLGGMGVVERMRAIDVIVDNVTEEVGARPGLAEELVLLGGVPGHVVLVIQRTYFASGQPVETADVVIPADRYRAAYHLPVK
;
A
#
# COMPACT_ATOMS: atom_id res chain seq x y z
N MET A 1 17.49 -10.63 3.85
CA MET A 1 17.49 -9.17 3.70
C MET A 1 16.17 -8.79 3.07
N LEU A 2 15.40 -7.92 3.74
CA LEU A 2 14.18 -7.34 3.19
C LEU A 2 14.53 -6.23 2.19
N PRO A 3 13.65 -5.91 1.22
CA PRO A 3 13.91 -4.84 0.25
C PRO A 3 14.24 -3.47 0.88
N GLU A 4 13.70 -3.18 2.07
CA GLU A 4 13.95 -1.93 2.81
C GLU A 4 15.28 -1.89 3.58
N GLU A 5 16.00 -3.01 3.68
CA GLU A 5 17.30 -3.10 4.35
C GLU A 5 18.48 -2.91 3.38
N GLY A 6 18.18 -2.69 2.10
CA GLY A 6 19.18 -2.54 1.03
C GLY A 6 19.63 -1.09 0.80
N PRO A 7 20.53 -0.86 -0.18
CA PRO A 7 21.07 0.46 -0.51
C PRO A 7 20.02 1.51 -0.92
N LEU A 8 18.84 1.06 -1.32
CA LEU A 8 17.70 1.88 -1.73
C LEU A 8 16.55 1.83 -0.69
N GLY A 9 16.84 1.42 0.54
CA GLY A 9 15.89 1.44 1.64
C GLY A 9 15.31 2.84 1.84
N GLY A 10 13.99 2.92 2.06
CA GLY A 10 13.28 4.20 2.20
C GLY A 10 13.00 4.95 0.90
N MET A 11 13.45 4.47 -0.26
CA MET A 11 13.18 5.11 -1.57
C MET A 11 11.88 4.65 -2.23
N GLY A 12 11.17 3.68 -1.64
CA GLY A 12 9.90 3.17 -2.16
C GLY A 12 10.04 2.17 -3.32
N VAL A 13 8.95 1.47 -3.61
CA VAL A 13 8.94 0.34 -4.57
C VAL A 13 9.36 0.77 -5.98
N VAL A 14 8.80 1.87 -6.49
CA VAL A 14 9.03 2.32 -7.88
C VAL A 14 10.51 2.62 -8.14
N GLU A 15 11.19 3.31 -7.20
CA GLU A 15 12.62 3.62 -7.35
C GLU A 15 13.49 2.36 -7.27
N ARG A 16 13.16 1.43 -6.35
CA ARG A 16 13.88 0.16 -6.25
C ARG A 16 13.73 -0.70 -7.50
N MET A 17 12.54 -0.75 -8.09
CA MET A 17 12.30 -1.48 -9.33
C MET A 17 13.05 -0.84 -10.50
N ARG A 18 13.03 0.50 -10.60
CA ARG A 18 13.77 1.22 -11.64
C ARG A 18 15.27 0.94 -11.60
N ALA A 19 15.86 0.81 -10.42
CA ALA A 19 17.30 0.55 -10.27
C ALA A 19 17.76 -0.81 -10.83
N ILE A 20 16.83 -1.71 -11.14
CA ILE A 20 17.07 -3.02 -11.75
C ILE A 20 16.38 -3.15 -13.11
N ASP A 21 16.17 -2.02 -13.80
CA ASP A 21 15.55 -1.92 -15.13
C ASP A 21 14.10 -2.43 -15.21
N VAL A 22 13.41 -2.53 -14.07
CA VAL A 22 11.97 -2.84 -14.01
C VAL A 22 11.17 -1.55 -13.90
N ILE A 23 10.53 -1.14 -14.99
CA ILE A 23 9.75 0.10 -15.04
C ILE A 23 8.31 -0.18 -14.64
N VAL A 24 7.94 0.25 -13.43
CA VAL A 24 6.54 0.25 -12.97
C VAL A 24 5.76 1.27 -13.80
N ASP A 25 4.70 0.81 -14.45
CA ASP A 25 3.88 1.61 -15.37
C ASP A 25 2.41 1.73 -14.94
N ASN A 26 1.94 0.81 -14.09
CA ASN A 26 0.56 0.79 -13.61
C ASN A 26 0.48 0.37 -12.15
N VAL A 27 -0.62 0.76 -11.51
CA VAL A 27 -0.99 0.35 -10.16
C VAL A 27 -2.48 0.07 -10.11
N THR A 28 -2.87 -0.99 -9.42
CA THR A 28 -4.26 -1.25 -9.05
C THR A 28 -4.40 -1.06 -7.55
N GLU A 29 -5.45 -0.36 -7.14
CA GLU A 29 -5.83 -0.22 -5.73
C GLU A 29 -7.30 -0.59 -5.53
N GLU A 30 -7.54 -1.57 -4.68
CA GLU A 30 -8.87 -1.99 -4.25
C GLU A 30 -9.07 -1.55 -2.79
N VAL A 31 -10.02 -0.63 -2.56
CA VAL A 31 -10.27 -0.05 -1.24
C VAL A 31 -11.45 -0.74 -0.58
N GLY A 32 -11.19 -1.43 0.52
CA GLY A 32 -12.19 -2.05 1.38
C GLY A 32 -12.21 -1.46 2.79
N ALA A 33 -13.19 -1.89 3.58
CA ALA A 33 -13.28 -1.58 4.99
C ALA A 33 -13.67 -2.83 5.79
N ARG A 34 -13.05 -3.02 6.95
CA ARG A 34 -13.35 -4.11 7.87
C ARG A 34 -12.99 -3.72 9.30
N PRO A 35 -13.45 -4.45 10.33
CA PRO A 35 -12.84 -4.37 11.65
C PRO A 35 -11.32 -4.63 11.56
N GLY A 36 -10.53 -3.84 12.28
CA GLY A 36 -9.10 -4.05 12.40
C GLY A 36 -8.78 -5.33 13.15
N LEU A 37 -7.74 -6.03 12.73
CA LEU A 37 -7.18 -7.15 13.49
C LEU A 37 -6.56 -6.62 14.78
N ALA A 38 -6.46 -7.47 15.80
CA ALA A 38 -5.94 -7.06 17.11
C ALA A 38 -4.53 -6.43 17.01
N GLU A 39 -3.63 -7.03 16.23
CA GLU A 39 -2.27 -6.52 16.02
C GLU A 39 -2.24 -5.18 15.27
N GLU A 40 -3.08 -5.00 14.25
CA GLU A 40 -3.21 -3.75 13.51
C GLU A 40 -3.68 -2.64 14.46
N LEU A 41 -4.69 -2.92 15.28
CA LEU A 41 -5.26 -1.94 16.21
C LEU A 41 -4.28 -1.54 17.30
N VAL A 42 -3.46 -2.48 17.81
CA VAL A 42 -2.39 -2.15 18.78
C VAL A 42 -1.40 -1.18 18.15
N LEU A 43 -0.92 -1.46 16.93
CA LEU A 43 0.05 -0.59 16.24
C LEU A 43 -0.55 0.76 15.86
N LEU A 44 -1.83 0.79 15.49
CA LEU A 44 -2.53 2.00 15.07
C LEU A 44 -3.13 2.80 16.23
N GLY A 45 -3.04 2.31 17.48
CA GLY A 45 -3.62 2.95 18.66
C GLY A 45 -5.15 2.98 18.63
N GLY A 46 -5.78 1.94 18.07
CA GLY A 46 -7.22 1.72 18.08
C GLY A 46 -7.67 0.83 19.23
N VAL A 47 -9.00 0.73 19.40
CA VAL A 47 -9.62 -0.22 20.35
C VAL A 47 -10.32 -1.35 19.59
N PRO A 48 -10.54 -2.53 20.22
CA PRO A 48 -11.18 -3.66 19.56
C PRO A 48 -12.48 -3.29 18.86
N GLY A 49 -12.63 -3.72 17.60
CA GLY A 49 -13.80 -3.41 16.78
C GLY A 49 -13.73 -2.10 16.00
N HIS A 50 -12.71 -1.26 16.20
CA HIS A 50 -12.48 -0.11 15.32
C HIS A 50 -12.32 -0.56 13.86
N VAL A 51 -12.96 0.19 12.96
CA VAL A 51 -12.90 -0.07 11.51
C VAL A 51 -11.62 0.53 10.94
N VAL A 52 -10.98 -0.21 10.06
CA VAL A 52 -9.86 0.23 9.24
C VAL A 52 -10.26 0.25 7.78
N LEU A 53 -9.67 1.17 7.00
CA LEU A 53 -9.63 1.03 5.55
C LEU A 53 -8.44 0.14 5.20
N VAL A 54 -8.64 -0.75 4.24
CA VAL A 54 -7.60 -1.61 3.69
C VAL A 54 -7.51 -1.33 2.21
N ILE A 55 -6.35 -0.89 1.74
CA ILE A 55 -6.06 -0.67 0.34
C ILE A 55 -5.19 -1.83 -0.11
N GLN A 56 -5.77 -2.78 -0.85
CA GLN A 56 -5.01 -3.83 -1.51
C GLN A 56 -4.40 -3.21 -2.77
N ARG A 57 -3.09 -2.98 -2.75
CA ARG A 57 -2.34 -2.35 -3.83
C ARG A 57 -1.48 -3.38 -4.54
N THR A 58 -1.47 -3.34 -5.86
CA THR A 58 -0.50 -4.08 -6.68
C THR A 58 0.14 -3.17 -7.72
N TYR A 59 1.47 -3.11 -7.75
CA TYR A 59 2.24 -2.45 -8.82
C TYR A 59 2.54 -3.43 -9.95
N PHE A 60 2.52 -2.90 -11.18
CA PHE A 60 2.77 -3.67 -12.40
C PHE A 60 3.86 -3.02 -13.25
N ALA A 61 4.64 -3.87 -13.92
CA ALA A 61 5.57 -3.49 -14.98
C ALA A 61 5.26 -4.33 -16.22
N SER A 62 4.87 -3.70 -17.32
CA SER A 62 4.50 -4.38 -18.58
C SER A 62 3.43 -5.47 -18.39
N GLY A 63 2.45 -5.22 -17.51
CA GLY A 63 1.38 -6.15 -17.18
C GLY A 63 1.75 -7.26 -16.17
N GLN A 64 3.02 -7.39 -15.79
CA GLN A 64 3.46 -8.33 -14.76
C GLN A 64 3.37 -7.70 -13.36
N PRO A 65 2.72 -8.33 -12.37
CA PRO A 65 2.78 -7.89 -10.98
C PRO A 65 4.21 -7.94 -10.45
N VAL A 66 4.68 -6.84 -9.85
CA VAL A 66 6.04 -6.72 -9.28
C VAL A 66 6.04 -6.48 -7.77
N GLU A 67 4.96 -5.95 -7.21
CA GLU A 67 4.77 -5.80 -5.77
C GLU A 67 3.29 -5.82 -5.43
N THR A 68 2.95 -6.37 -4.27
CA THR A 68 1.60 -6.30 -3.72
C THR A 68 1.64 -6.09 -2.22
N ALA A 69 0.69 -5.33 -1.68
CA ALA A 69 0.57 -5.09 -0.25
C ALA A 69 -0.85 -4.74 0.19
N ASP A 70 -1.13 -5.01 1.46
CA ASP A 70 -2.26 -4.44 2.18
C ASP A 70 -1.80 -3.21 2.96
N VAL A 71 -2.32 -2.05 2.59
CA VAL A 71 -2.11 -0.80 3.35
C VAL A 71 -3.30 -0.57 4.24
N VAL A 72 -3.07 -0.62 5.56
CA VAL A 72 -4.14 -0.54 6.58
C VAL A 72 -4.08 0.80 7.29
N ILE A 73 -5.17 1.57 7.27
CA ILE A 73 -5.27 2.88 7.93
C ILE A 73 -6.54 2.99 8.79
N PRO A 74 -6.50 3.74 9.92
CA PRO A 74 -7.69 3.96 10.77
C PRO A 74 -8.76 4.77 10.04
N ALA A 75 -9.98 4.21 9.93
CA ALA A 75 -11.06 4.84 9.16
C ALA A 75 -11.69 6.06 9.85
N ASP A 76 -11.50 6.20 11.16
CA ASP A 76 -11.98 7.32 11.98
C ASP A 76 -11.13 8.58 11.82
N ARG A 77 -9.85 8.43 11.43
CA ARG A 77 -8.88 9.53 11.32
C ARG A 77 -8.47 9.86 9.88
N TYR A 78 -8.58 8.91 8.96
CA TYR A 78 -8.04 9.05 7.60
C TYR A 78 -9.05 8.67 6.52
N ARG A 79 -8.76 9.12 5.30
CA ARG A 79 -9.54 8.81 4.09
C ARG A 79 -8.58 8.43 2.97
N ALA A 80 -8.95 7.43 2.17
CA ALA A 80 -8.34 7.21 0.87
C ALA A 80 -8.88 8.26 -0.11
N ALA A 81 -7.99 9.02 -0.76
CA ALA A 81 -8.35 10.11 -1.65
C ALA A 81 -7.70 9.92 -3.01
N TYR A 82 -8.50 10.05 -4.07
CA TYR A 82 -8.07 9.91 -5.45
C TYR A 82 -8.37 11.18 -6.23
N HIS A 83 -7.42 11.59 -7.07
CA HIS A 83 -7.63 12.64 -8.06
C HIS A 83 -7.42 12.02 -9.44
N LEU A 84 -8.49 11.97 -10.23
CA LEU A 84 -8.51 11.31 -11.53
C LEU A 84 -8.78 12.34 -12.62
N PRO A 85 -8.16 12.21 -13.81
CA PRO A 85 -8.49 13.08 -14.94
C PRO A 85 -9.94 12.84 -15.40
N VAL A 86 -10.62 13.91 -15.84
CA VAL A 86 -11.91 13.83 -16.54
C VAL A 86 -11.63 13.95 -18.05
N LYS A 87 -12.24 13.07 -18.85
CA LYS A 87 -12.12 13.08 -20.32
C LYS A 87 -13.48 13.30 -20.96
#